data_AF-A0A6G6Y611-F1
#
_entry.id   AF-A0A6G6Y611-F1
#
_cell.length_a   1.000
_cell.length_b   1.000
_cell.length_c   1.000
_cell.angle_alpha   90.00
_cell.angle_beta   90.00
_cell.angle_gamma   90.00
#
_symmetry.space_group_name_H-M   'P 1'
#
loop_
_entity.id
_entity.type
_entity.pdbx_description
1 polymer ?
#
loop_
_entity_poly.entity_id
_entity_poly.type
_entity_poly.pdbx_seq_one_letter_code
_entity_poly.pdbx_strand_id
1 'polypeptide(L)'
;MNGIRGETMLQTLTREYPYIHITSGLLGNAMFFAGSILFFKQFEEYKTIGVWLFVIGSALMLLGAVGNGIKTLYETREKKRRKAGR
;
A
#
# COMPACT_ATOMS: atom_id res chain seq x y z
N MET A 1 7.15 -21.00 -37.90
CA MET A 1 6.78 -19.56 -37.86
C MET A 1 6.07 -19.31 -36.53
N ASN A 2 6.84 -19.20 -35.44
CA ASN A 2 7.29 -17.94 -34.80
C ASN A 2 6.14 -17.01 -34.41
N GLY A 3 5.84 -16.98 -33.10
CA GLY A 3 4.88 -16.02 -32.55
C GLY A 3 4.32 -16.30 -31.15
N ILE A 4 4.87 -17.24 -30.35
CA ILE A 4 4.61 -17.26 -28.90
C ILE A 4 5.34 -16.07 -28.29
N ARG A 5 4.77 -14.87 -28.46
CA ARG A 5 5.28 -13.62 -27.91
C ARG A 5 4.82 -13.53 -26.46
N GLY A 6 5.76 -13.55 -25.54
CA GLY A 6 5.60 -13.45 -24.08
C GLY A 6 5.01 -12.13 -23.57
N GLU A 7 4.01 -11.56 -24.26
CA GLU A 7 3.33 -10.33 -23.88
C GLU A 7 2.17 -10.57 -22.89
N THR A 8 1.68 -11.80 -22.76
CA THR A 8 0.59 -12.16 -21.83
C THR A 8 1.04 -12.40 -20.39
N MET A 9 2.30 -12.78 -20.15
CA MET A 9 2.78 -13.11 -18.79
C MET A 9 3.07 -11.85 -17.95
N LEU A 10 3.60 -10.80 -18.57
CA LEU A 10 3.90 -9.53 -17.90
C LEU A 10 2.65 -8.71 -17.59
N GLN A 11 1.58 -8.84 -18.41
CA GLN A 11 0.31 -8.16 -18.19
C GLN A 11 -0.54 -8.80 -17.08
N THR A 12 -0.37 -10.09 -16.81
CA THR A 12 -1.00 -10.75 -15.64
C THR A 12 -0.29 -10.34 -14.35
N LEU A 13 1.04 -10.29 -14.34
CA LEU A 13 1.82 -9.91 -13.16
C LEU A 13 1.62 -8.44 -12.74
N THR A 14 1.39 -7.54 -13.70
CA THR A 14 1.06 -6.12 -13.42
C THR A 14 -0.42 -5.89 -13.08
N ARG A 15 -1.31 -6.85 -13.35
CA ARG A 15 -2.74 -6.81 -13.00
C ARG A 15 -3.03 -7.39 -11.61
N GLU A 16 -2.08 -8.10 -11.01
CA GLU A 16 -2.26 -8.83 -9.74
C GLU A 16 -1.90 -8.09 -8.46
N TYR A 17 -1.34 -6.88 -8.54
CA TYR A 17 -1.00 -6.11 -7.33
C TYR A 17 -1.78 -4.81 -7.03
N PRO A 18 -3.08 -4.66 -7.40
CA PRO A 18 -3.90 -3.60 -6.81
C PRO A 18 -4.11 -3.81 -5.30
N TYR A 19 -3.87 -5.02 -4.79
CA TYR A 19 -4.07 -5.35 -3.38
C TYR A 19 -2.91 -4.97 -2.48
N ILE A 20 -1.63 -4.95 -2.92
CA ILE A 20 -0.51 -4.69 -1.99
C ILE A 20 -0.70 -3.35 -1.27
N HIS A 21 -1.08 -2.31 -2.00
CA HIS A 21 -1.23 -0.97 -1.41
C HIS A 21 -2.42 -0.89 -0.44
N ILE A 22 -3.48 -1.65 -0.71
CA ILE A 22 -4.69 -1.69 0.13
C ILE A 22 -4.45 -2.57 1.36
N THR A 23 -3.87 -3.75 1.18
CA THR A 23 -3.56 -4.68 2.26
C THR A 23 -2.44 -4.15 3.15
N SER A 24 -1.39 -3.52 2.60
CA SER A 24 -0.33 -2.87 3.39
C SER A 24 -0.87 -1.68 4.19
N GLY A 25 -1.76 -0.88 3.60
CA GLY A 25 -2.43 0.20 4.29
C GLY A 25 -3.35 -0.29 5.41
N LEU A 26 -4.10 -1.37 5.18
CA LEU A 26 -5.01 -1.94 6.16
C LEU A 26 -4.26 -2.62 7.32
N LEU A 27 -3.24 -3.43 7.01
CA LEU A 27 -2.37 -4.04 8.02
C LEU A 27 -1.65 -2.98 8.85
N GLY A 28 -1.11 -1.95 8.17
CA GLY A 28 -0.44 -0.83 8.82
C GLY A 28 -1.36 -0.10 9.80
N ASN A 29 -2.59 0.21 9.39
CA ASN A 29 -3.59 0.85 10.26
C ASN A 29 -3.94 -0.02 11.48
N ALA A 30 -4.13 -1.33 11.29
CA ALA A 30 -4.44 -2.25 12.37
C ALA A 30 -3.30 -2.36 13.39
N MET A 31 -2.05 -2.49 12.92
CA MET A 31 -0.86 -2.52 13.78
C MET A 31 -0.63 -1.19 14.50
N PHE A 32 -0.85 -0.07 13.81
CA PHE A 32 -0.78 1.27 14.40
C PHE A 32 -1.80 1.47 15.52
N PHE A 33 -3.04 1.05 15.29
CA PHE A 33 -4.11 1.13 16.29
C PHE A 33 -3.81 0.24 17.51
N ALA A 34 -3.40 -1.01 17.29
CA ALA A 34 -3.00 -1.93 18.35
C ALA A 34 -1.78 -1.40 19.16
N GLY A 35 -0.77 -0.86 18.47
CA GLY A 35 0.38 -0.21 19.09
C GLY A 35 -0.02 1.00 19.94
N SER A 36 -0.99 1.79 19.47
CA SER A 36 -1.51 2.96 20.20
C SER A 36 -2.26 2.58 21.48
N ILE A 37 -2.96 1.45 21.52
CA ILE A 37 -3.60 0.93 22.74
C ILE A 37 -2.56 0.54 23.79
N LEU A 38 -1.42 -0.01 23.36
CA LEU A 38 -0.33 -0.40 24.26
C LEU A 38 0.40 0.79 24.92
N PHE A 39 0.13 2.03 24.50
CA PHE A 39 0.63 3.23 25.19
C PHE A 39 -0.17 3.60 26.46
N PHE A 40 -1.29 2.93 26.74
CA PHE A 40 -2.04 3.17 27.97
C PHE A 40 -1.23 2.73 29.20
N LYS A 41 -1.37 3.47 30.30
CA LYS A 41 -0.65 3.21 31.57
C LYS A 41 -0.81 1.78 32.09
N GLN A 42 -1.93 1.11 31.76
CA GLN A 42 -2.19 -0.27 32.15
C GLN A 42 -1.28 -1.31 31.45
N PHE A 43 -0.60 -0.93 30.37
CA PHE A 43 0.27 -1.81 29.58
C PHE A 43 1.74 -1.35 29.56
N GLU A 44 2.19 -0.66 30.61
CA GLU A 44 3.56 -0.11 30.69
C GLU A 44 4.65 -1.16 30.45
N GLU A 45 4.44 -2.40 30.89
CA GLU A 45 5.35 -3.53 30.68
C GLU A 45 5.50 -3.90 29.20
N TYR A 46 4.46 -3.68 28.39
CA TYR A 46 4.44 -3.98 26.96
C TYR A 46 4.75 -2.77 26.08
N LYS A 47 5.15 -1.64 26.68
CA LYS A 47 5.39 -0.38 25.97
C LYS A 47 6.41 -0.51 24.85
N THR A 48 7.47 -1.29 25.04
CA THR A 48 8.48 -1.56 23.99
C THR A 48 7.86 -2.25 22.77
N ILE A 49 6.98 -3.23 22.99
CA ILE A 49 6.26 -3.92 21.91
C ILE A 49 5.29 -2.95 21.22
N GLY A 50 4.59 -2.12 22.00
CA GLY A 50 3.71 -1.06 21.49
C GLY A 50 4.43 -0.08 20.58
N VAL A 51 5.65 0.35 20.94
CA VAL A 51 6.50 1.22 20.11
C VAL A 51 6.85 0.54 18.79
N TRP A 52 7.26 -0.72 18.79
CA TRP A 52 7.59 -1.44 17.56
C TRP A 52 6.38 -1.65 16.66
N LEU A 53 5.22 -2.03 17.22
CA LEU A 53 3.96 -2.13 16.47
C LEU A 53 3.54 -0.79 15.88
N PHE A 54 3.73 0.29 16.62
CA PHE A 54 3.44 1.64 16.17
C PHE A 54 4.35 2.06 15.01
N VAL A 55 5.66 1.89 15.13
CA VAL A 55 6.65 2.25 14.09
C VAL A 55 6.46 1.42 12.83
N ILE A 56 6.32 0.10 12.96
CA ILE A 56 6.13 -0.80 11.80
C ILE A 56 4.77 -0.54 11.15
N GLY A 57 3.71 -0.38 11.95
CA GLY A 57 2.36 -0.10 11.45
C GLY A 57 2.28 1.22 10.69
N SER A 58 2.87 2.30 11.25
CA SER A 58 2.91 3.61 10.59
C SER A 58 3.79 3.61 9.32
N ALA A 59 4.90 2.86 9.30
CA ALA A 59 5.71 2.69 8.09
C ALA A 59 4.93 1.98 6.96
N LEU A 60 4.19 0.91 7.28
CA LEU A 60 3.35 0.19 6.31
C LEU A 60 2.21 1.06 5.77
N MET A 61 1.57 1.86 6.64
CA MET A 61 0.58 2.87 6.22
C MET A 61 1.18 3.87 5.24
N LEU A 62 2.36 4.41 5.55
CA LEU A 62 3.02 5.40 4.70
C LEU A 62 3.33 4.81 3.32
N LEU A 63 3.88 3.60 3.27
CA LEU A 63 4.16 2.90 2.01
C LEU A 63 2.87 2.64 1.20
N GLY A 64 1.80 2.21 1.86
CA GLY A 64 0.49 2.03 1.21
C GLY A 64 -0.08 3.33 0.65
N ALA A 65 -0.01 4.41 1.43
CA ALA A 65 -0.49 5.73 1.04
C ALA A 65 0.32 6.31 -0.14
N VAL A 66 1.65 6.19 -0.12
CA VAL A 66 2.52 6.63 -1.22
C VAL A 66 2.23 5.84 -2.49
N GLY A 67 2.09 4.51 -2.40
CA GLY A 67 1.73 3.68 -3.55
C GLY A 67 0.38 4.08 -4.17
N ASN A 68 -0.64 4.28 -3.35
CA ASN A 68 -1.95 4.73 -3.80
C ASN A 68 -1.92 6.15 -4.39
N GLY A 69 -1.14 7.06 -3.79
CA GLY A 69 -0.97 8.43 -4.27
C GLY A 69 -0.31 8.46 -5.66
N ILE A 70 0.74 7.68 -5.86
CA ILE A 70 1.41 7.53 -7.16
C ILE A 70 0.43 6.99 -8.21
N LYS A 71 -0.28 5.89 -7.90
CA LYS A 71 -1.30 5.32 -8.81
C LYS A 71 -2.35 6.35 -9.22
N THR A 72 -2.88 7.09 -8.25
CA THR A 72 -3.90 8.12 -8.49
C THR A 72 -3.36 9.26 -9.38
N LEU A 73 -2.11 9.66 -9.18
CA LEU A 73 -1.45 10.67 -10.03
C LEU A 73 -1.28 10.18 -11.47
N TYR A 74 -0.85 8.92 -11.68
CA TYR A 74 -0.74 8.32 -13.01
C TYR A 74 -2.09 8.22 -13.72
N GLU A 75 -3.13 7.68 -13.06
CA GLU A 75 -4.47 7.57 -13.64
C GLU A 75 -5.07 8.94 -14.01
N THR A 76 -4.81 9.96 -13.18
CA THR A 76 -5.27 11.32 -13.44
C THR A 76 -4.57 11.91 -14.68
N ARG A 77 -3.28 11.63 -14.88
CA ARG A 77 -2.51 12.07 -16.06
C ARG A 77 -3.02 11.40 -17.33
N GLU A 78 -3.32 10.11 -17.26
CA GLU A 78 -3.83 9.34 -18.39
C GLU A 78 -5.23 9.79 -18.81
N LYS A 79 -6.13 10.00 -17.84
CA LYS A 79 -7.48 10.56 -18.09
C LYS A 79 -7.41 11.94 -18.73
N LYS A 80 -6.47 12.81 -18.31
CA LYS A 80 -6.26 14.13 -18.93
C LYS A 80 -5.76 14.02 -20.37
N ARG A 81 -4.81 13.12 -20.67
CA ARG A 81 -4.32 12.89 -22.05
C ARG A 81 -5.43 12.39 -22.99
N ARG A 82 -6.30 11.47 -22.54
CA ARG A 82 -7.42 10.97 -23.36
C ARG A 82 -8.49 12.02 -23.65
N LYS A 83 -8.70 12.99 -22.75
CA LYS A 83 -9.64 14.10 -22.97
C LYS A 83 -9.06 15.24 -23.83
N ALA A 84 -7.74 15.43 -23.86
CA ALA A 84 -7.09 16.46 -24.67
C ALA A 84 -6.84 16.03 -26.13
N GLY A 85 -6.94 14.73 -26.44
CA GLY A 85 -6.83 14.19 -27.79
C GLY A 85 -8.17 13.87 -28.47
N ARG A 86 -9.30 14.25 -27.87
CA ARG A 86 -10.64 14.25 -28.46
C ARG A 86 -11.11 15.69 -28.57
#